data_AF-A0A838P5U7-F1
#
_entry.id   AF-A0A838P5U7-F1
#
_cell.length_a   1.000
_cell.length_b   1.000
_cell.length_c   1.000
_cell.angle_alpha   90.00
_cell.angle_beta   90.00
_cell.angle_gamma   90.00
#
_symmetry.space_group_name_H-M   'P 1'
#
loop_
_entity.id
_entity.type
_entity.pdbx_description
1 polymer ?
#
loop_
_entity_poly.entity_id
_entity_poly.type
_entity_poly.pdbx_seq_one_letter_code
_entity_poly.pdbx_strand_id
1 'polypeptide(L)'
;VSPLLGLLGTTVGIINAFTGIATKGSGNLAAVAPGVAEALVATFGGLAAAIPAVIAYNLYVNRVRLFTGELEGFANELIGTMAREGLI
;
A
#
# COMPACT_ATOMS: atom_id res chain seq x y z
N VAL A 1 -2.62 -2.34 2.98
CA VAL A 1 -2.90 -2.03 4.42
C VAL A 1 -2.22 -0.74 4.87
N SER A 2 -1.01 -0.40 4.40
CA SER A 2 -0.26 0.80 4.82
C SER A 2 -1.01 2.15 4.80
N PRO A 3 -1.81 2.51 3.79
CA PRO A 3 -2.57 3.78 3.82
C PRO A 3 -3.62 3.84 4.93
N LEU A 4 -4.28 2.71 5.20
CA LEU A 4 -5.34 2.64 6.20
C LEU A 4 -4.79 2.85 7.62
N LEU A 5 -3.54 2.45 7.87
CA LEU A 5 -2.86 2.73 9.13
C LEU A 5 -2.61 4.23 9.32
N GLY A 6 -2.25 4.96 8.25
CA GLY A 6 -2.08 6.42 8.31
C GLY A 6 -3.39 7.16 8.57
N LEU A 7 -4.48 6.74 7.89
CA LEU A 7 -5.83 7.25 8.14
C LEU A 7 -6.25 7.02 9.60
N LEU A 8 -6.03 5.81 10.11
CA LEU A 8 -6.34 5.45 11.50
C LEU A 8 -5.54 6.28 12.51
N GLY A 9 -4.25 6.52 12.26
CA GLY A 9 -3.45 7.41 13.11
C GLY A 9 -3.99 8.85 13.11
N THR A 10 -4.50 9.31 11.97
CA THR A 10 -5.04 10.66 11.83
C THR A 10 -6.37 10.81 12.58
N THR A 11 -7.26 9.81 12.50
CA THR A 11 -8.52 9.84 13.25
C THR A 11 -8.29 9.81 14.75
N VAL A 12 -7.36 8.97 15.24
CA VAL A 12 -6.98 8.94 16.66
C VAL A 12 -6.35 10.28 17.11
N GLY A 13 -5.45 10.85 16.31
CA GLY A 13 -4.82 12.13 16.61
C GLY A 13 -5.82 13.29 16.70
N ILE A 14 -6.79 13.33 15.78
CA ILE A 14 -7.87 14.33 15.80
C ILE A 14 -8.75 14.14 17.05
N ILE A 15 -9.14 12.91 17.39
CA ILE A 15 -9.94 12.63 18.60
C ILE A 15 -9.22 13.14 19.85
N ASN A 16 -7.92 12.86 19.97
CA ASN A 16 -7.11 13.31 21.11
C ASN A 16 -7.01 14.85 21.18
N ALA A 17 -6.80 15.50 20.04
CA ALA A 17 -6.73 16.96 19.97
C ALA A 17 -8.04 17.62 20.44
N PHE A 18 -9.20 17.13 20.01
CA PHE A 18 -10.50 17.66 20.43
C PHE A 18 -10.87 17.32 21.88
N THR A 19 -10.46 16.15 22.37
CA THR A 19 -10.67 15.75 23.78
C THR A 19 -9.90 16.65 24.75
N GLY A 20 -8.66 17.04 24.37
CA GLY A 20 -7.84 17.98 25.14
C GLY A 20 -8.42 19.38 25.25
N ILE A 21 -9.22 19.82 24.27
CA ILE A 21 -9.97 21.08 24.34
C ILE A 21 -11.16 20.97 25.28
N ALA A 22 -11.94 19.88 25.12
CA ALA A 22 -13.16 19.66 25.89
C ALA A 22 -12.88 19.65 27.41
N THR A 23 -11.74 19.10 27.81
CA THR A 23 -11.29 19.08 29.22
C THR A 23 -10.79 20.43 29.73
N LYS A 24 -10.22 21.28 28.86
CA LYS A 24 -9.71 22.62 29.21
C LYS A 24 -10.76 23.71 29.15
N GLY A 25 -11.95 23.43 28.63
CA GLY A 25 -13.09 24.38 28.59
C GLY A 25 -12.89 25.61 27.70
N SER A 26 -11.80 25.70 26.93
CA SER A 26 -11.48 26.85 26.07
C SER A 26 -11.64 26.46 24.60
N GLY A 27 -12.62 27.02 23.89
CA GLY A 27 -12.83 26.80 22.44
C GLY A 27 -11.75 27.41 21.53
N ASN A 28 -10.55 27.66 22.04
CA ASN A 28 -9.48 28.28 21.28
C ASN A 28 -8.94 27.30 20.23
N LEU A 29 -9.28 27.54 18.96
CA LEU A 29 -8.83 26.76 17.80
C LEU A 29 -7.29 26.72 17.68
N ALA A 30 -6.57 27.72 18.19
CA ALA A 30 -5.11 27.71 18.19
C ALA A 30 -4.52 26.59 19.06
N ALA A 31 -5.25 26.12 20.07
CA ALA A 31 -4.82 25.03 20.94
C ALA A 31 -4.88 23.64 20.26
N VAL A 32 -5.59 23.53 19.14
CA VAL A 32 -5.82 22.27 18.40
C VAL A 32 -4.82 22.07 17.28
N ALA A 33 -4.31 23.18 16.74
CA ALA A 33 -3.42 23.19 15.57
C ALA A 33 -2.22 22.24 15.71
N PRO A 34 -1.54 22.12 16.87
CA PRO A 34 -0.43 21.17 17.02
C PRO A 34 -0.88 19.70 16.89
N GLY A 35 -1.99 19.32 17.54
CA GLY A 35 -2.48 17.94 17.50
C GLY A 35 -3.00 17.51 16.13
N VAL A 36 -3.57 18.44 15.37
CA VAL A 36 -3.98 18.19 13.97
C VAL A 36 -2.76 18.07 13.06
N ALA A 37 -1.71 18.86 13.29
CA ALA A 37 -0.47 18.75 12.52
C ALA A 37 0.19 17.37 12.70
N GLU A 38 0.27 16.86 13.94
CA GLU A 38 0.78 15.51 14.21
C GLU A 38 -0.09 14.42 13.57
N ALA A 39 -1.41 14.58 13.61
CA ALA A 39 -2.33 13.66 12.96
C ALA A 39 -2.06 13.57 11.43
N LEU A 40 -1.78 14.70 10.77
CA LEU A 40 -1.47 14.72 9.33
C LEU A 40 -0.16 14.01 8.99
N VAL A 41 0.83 14.05 9.88
CA VAL A 41 2.09 13.31 9.71
C VAL A 41 1.85 11.80 9.66
N ALA A 42 0.88 11.28 10.41
CA ALA A 42 0.51 9.86 10.36
C ALA A 42 0.02 9.43 8.96
N THR A 43 -0.82 10.25 8.31
CA THR A 43 -1.24 10.01 6.92
C THR A 43 -0.07 10.06 5.96
N PHE A 44 0.80 11.07 6.08
CA PHE A 44 1.99 11.18 5.24
C PHE A 44 2.88 9.93 5.37
N GLY A 45 3.14 9.45 6.58
CA GLY A 45 3.89 8.22 6.82
C GLY A 45 3.23 6.98 6.17
N GLY A 46 1.90 6.87 6.28
CA GLY A 46 1.14 5.79 5.63
C GLY A 46 1.27 5.80 4.10
N LEU A 47 1.23 6.98 3.47
CA LEU A 47 1.43 7.14 2.03
C LEU A 47 2.88 6.89 1.61
N ALA A 48 3.84 7.39 2.38
CA ALA A 48 5.27 7.19 2.15
C ALA A 48 5.65 5.69 2.18
N ALA A 49 4.98 4.89 3.01
CA ALA A 49 5.14 3.44 3.00
C ALA A 49 4.36 2.74 1.88
N ALA A 50 3.17 3.25 1.52
CA ALA A 50 2.29 2.61 0.54
C ALA A 50 2.78 2.76 -0.92
N ILE A 51 3.25 3.94 -1.30
CA ILE A 51 3.64 4.24 -2.69
C ILE A 51 4.78 3.32 -3.16
N PRO A 52 5.92 3.20 -2.44
CA PRO A 52 7.00 2.31 -2.85
C PRO A 52 6.59 0.84 -2.87
N ALA A 53 5.75 0.41 -1.92
CA ALA A 53 5.25 -0.96 -1.86
C ALA A 53 4.43 -1.34 -3.09
N VAL A 54 3.55 -0.44 -3.57
CA VAL A 54 2.74 -0.68 -4.77
C VAL A 54 3.61 -0.69 -6.04
N ILE A 55 4.60 0.21 -6.13
CA ILE A 55 5.56 0.21 -7.25
C ILE A 55 6.31 -1.12 -7.30
N ALA A 56 6.87 -1.56 -6.17
CA ALA A 56 7.58 -2.83 -6.09
C ALA A 56 6.69 -4.02 -6.47
N TYR A 57 5.46 -4.08 -5.95
CA TYR A 57 4.49 -5.12 -6.29
C TYR A 57 4.25 -5.19 -7.81
N ASN A 58 3.98 -4.05 -8.46
CA ASN A 58 3.74 -4.02 -9.90
C ASN A 58 4.97 -4.48 -10.70
N LEU A 59 6.18 -4.11 -10.27
CA LEU A 59 7.43 -4.57 -10.91
C LEU A 59 7.60 -6.08 -10.80
N TYR A 60 7.33 -6.67 -9.64
CA TYR A 60 7.46 -8.12 -9.46
C TYR A 60 6.37 -8.89 -10.18
N VAL A 61 5.12 -8.43 -10.15
CA VAL A 61 4.02 -9.06 -10.89
C VAL A 61 4.32 -9.08 -12.39
N ASN A 62 4.84 -7.98 -12.95
CA ASN A 62 5.22 -7.94 -14.36
C ASN A 62 6.35 -8.93 -14.68
N ARG A 63 7.37 -9.03 -13.81
CA ARG A 63 8.45 -10.02 -13.98
C ARG A 63 7.96 -11.45 -13.93
N VAL A 64 7.09 -11.77 -12.98
CA VAL A 64 6.51 -13.12 -12.85
C VAL A 64 5.69 -13.45 -14.10
N ARG A 65 4.87 -12.52 -14.60
CA ARG A 65 4.09 -12.74 -15.83
C ARG A 65 4.95 -13.02 -17.05
N LEU A 66 6.06 -12.29 -17.23
CA LEU A 66 7.00 -12.54 -18.32
C LEU A 66 7.61 -13.94 -18.20
N PHE A 67 8.09 -14.29 -17.01
CA PHE A 67 8.67 -15.61 -16.75
C PHE A 67 7.66 -16.75 -16.98
N THR A 68 6.41 -16.58 -16.52
CA THR A 68 5.34 -17.56 -16.77
C THR A 68 5.07 -17.69 -18.28
N GLY A 69 5.03 -16.58 -19.02
CA GLY A 69 4.84 -16.61 -20.47
C GLY A 69 5.97 -17.33 -21.21
N GLU A 70 7.22 -17.14 -20.80
CA GLU A 70 8.37 -17.88 -21.34
C GLU A 70 8.25 -19.39 -21.06
N LEU A 71 7.85 -19.75 -19.84
CA LEU A 71 7.66 -21.15 -19.43
C LEU A 71 6.55 -21.83 -20.23
N GLU A 72 5.43 -21.13 -20.45
CA GLU A 72 4.33 -21.59 -21.28
C GLU A 72 4.76 -21.75 -22.74
N GLY A 73 5.55 -20.81 -23.27
CA GLY A 73 6.13 -20.90 -24.61
C GLY A 73 7.00 -22.15 -24.78
N PHE A 74 7.91 -22.39 -23.82
CA PHE A 74 8.76 -23.58 -23.80
C PHE A 74 7.95 -24.87 -23.71
N ALA A 75 6.94 -24.92 -22.83
CA ALA A 75 6.08 -26.08 -22.69
C ALA A 75 5.33 -26.41 -24.00
N ASN A 76 4.82 -25.39 -24.69
CA ASN A 76 4.15 -25.56 -25.98
C ASN A 76 5.11 -26.04 -27.07
N GLU A 77 6.34 -25.54 -27.11
CA GLU A 77 7.36 -26.00 -28.06
C GLU A 77 7.75 -27.46 -27.80
N LEU A 78 7.90 -27.85 -26.54
CA LEU A 78 8.19 -29.21 -26.13
C LEU A 78 7.05 -30.16 -26.54
N ILE A 79 5.80 -29.81 -26.22
CA ILE A 79 4.62 -30.58 -26.63
C ILE A 79 4.54 -30.70 -28.15
N GLY A 80 4.74 -29.60 -28.87
CA GLY A 80 4.75 -29.59 -30.32
C GLY A 80 5.85 -30.48 -30.92
N THR A 81 7.00 -30.58 -30.27
CA THR A 81 8.11 -31.45 -30.70
C THR A 81 7.79 -32.92 -30.45
N MET A 82 7.30 -33.29 -29.27
CA MET A 82 6.90 -34.67 -28.96
C MET A 82 5.77 -35.17 -29.87
N ALA A 83 4.79 -34.30 -30.19
CA ALA A 83 3.72 -34.62 -31.14
C ALA A 83 4.25 -34.84 -32.56
N ARG A 84 5.25 -34.06 -33.00
CA ARG A 84 5.90 -34.28 -34.31
C ARG A 84 6.68 -35.59 -34.38
N GLU A 85 7.28 -36.02 -33.26
CA GLU A 85 8.00 -37.29 -33.16
C GLU A 85 7.08 -38.50 -32.94
N GLY A 86 5.76 -38.29 -32.80
CA GLY A 86 4.77 -39.36 -32.62
C GLY A 86 4.85 -40.07 -31.27
N LEU A 87 5.50 -39.44 -30.28
CA LEU A 87 5.61 -39.95 -28.90
C LEU A 87 4.32 -39.73 -28.10
N ILE A 88 3.46 -38.83 -28.58
CA ILE A 88 2.09 -38.57 -28.12
C ILE A 88 1.20 -38.26 -29.31
#